data_AF-A0A357M0V3-F1
#
_entry.id   AF-A0A357M0V3-F1
#
_cell.length_a   1.000
_cell.length_b   1.000
_cell.length_c   1.000
_cell.angle_alpha   90.00
_cell.angle_beta   90.00
_cell.angle_gamma   90.00
#
_symmetry.space_group_name_H-M   'P 1'
#
loop_
_entity.id
_entity.type
_entity.pdbx_description
1 polymer ?
#
loop_
_entity_poly.entity_id
_entity_poly.type
_entity_poly.pdbx_seq_one_letter_code
_entity_poly.pdbx_strand_id
1 'polypeptide(L)' 'GYVRITQFQEKTGSELQKAVSKWLRDKPVNGLILDLRNNPGGVLSAAVDVVNTFVSSGLIVYTEGR' A
#
# COMPACT_ATOMS: atom_id res chain seq x y z
N GLY A 1 -1.19 3.33 13.64
CA GLY A 1 -2.21 3.23 12.58
C GLY A 1 -2.35 1.78 12.17
N TYR A 2 -3.50 1.41 11.64
CA TYR A 2 -3.79 0.05 11.19
C TYR A 2 -4.55 0.14 9.88
N VAL A 3 -4.06 -0.53 8.84
CA VAL A 3 -4.74 -0.68 7.55
C VAL A 3 -4.79 -2.14 7.21
N ARG A 4 -5.95 -2.63 6.80
CA ARG A 4 -6.10 -3.98 6.26
C ARG A 4 -6.43 -3.89 4.78
N ILE A 5 -5.63 -4.56 3.95
CA ILE A 5 -5.92 -4.72 2.52
C ILE A 5 -6.29 -6.18 2.33
N THR A 6 -7.58 -6.45 2.12
CA THR A 6 -8.08 -7.80 1.84
C THR A 6 -7.95 -8.18 0.37
N GLN A 7 -7.77 -7.20 -0.53
CA GLN A 7 -7.49 -7.39 -1.95
C GLN A 7 -6.95 -6.09 -2.56
N PHE A 8 -6.05 -6.20 -3.54
CA PHE A 8 -5.56 -5.04 -4.30
C PHE A 8 -6.52 -4.69 -5.44
N GLN A 9 -7.20 -3.55 -5.30
CA GLN A 9 -8.07 -2.96 -6.30
C GLN A 9 -7.47 -1.67 -6.84
N GLU A 10 -7.97 -1.16 -7.96
CA GLU A 10 -7.44 0.02 -8.64
C GLU A 10 -7.21 1.23 -7.70
N LYS A 11 -8.09 1.43 -6.71
CA LYS A 11 -8.02 2.59 -5.82
C LYS A 11 -7.17 2.39 -4.56
N THR A 12 -6.72 1.17 -4.26
CA THR A 12 -6.09 0.80 -2.99
C THR A 12 -4.89 1.70 -2.64
N GLY A 13 -3.99 1.96 -3.60
CA GLY A 13 -2.84 2.84 -3.37
C GLY A 13 -3.24 4.25 -2.98
N SER A 14 -4.16 4.85 -3.75
CA SER A 14 -4.63 6.22 -3.49
C SER A 14 -5.36 6.37 -2.14
N GLU A 15 -6.13 5.36 -1.74
CA GLU A 15 -6.85 5.37 -0.46
C GLU A 15 -5.90 5.21 0.72
N LEU A 16 -4.90 4.33 0.60
CA LEU A 16 -3.84 4.19 1.60
C LEU A 16 -3.06 5.49 1.77
N GLN A 17 -2.61 6.11 0.67
CA GLN A 17 -1.84 7.35 0.72
C GLN A 17 -2.63 8.49 1.39
N LYS A 18 -3.93 8.59 1.10
CA LYS A 18 -4.85 9.55 1.77
C LYS A 18 -4.94 9.27 3.27
N ALA A 19 -5.11 8.02 3.68
CA ALA A 19 -5.20 7.62 5.08
C ALA A 19 -3.90 7.93 5.85
N VAL A 20 -2.75 7.57 5.27
CA VAL A 20 -1.43 7.85 5.84
C VAL A 20 -1.19 9.35 5.98
N SER A 21 -1.47 10.12 4.92
CA SER A 21 -1.31 11.58 4.95
C SER A 21 -2.20 12.26 5.99
N LYS A 22 -3.42 11.73 6.20
CA LYS A 22 -4.32 12.21 7.24
C LYS A 22 -3.77 11.95 8.64
N TRP A 23 -3.22 10.76 8.90
CA TRP A 23 -2.58 10.47 10.17
C TRP A 23 -1.35 11.33 10.43
N LEU A 24 -0.51 11.57 9.41
CA LEU A 24 0.67 12.42 9.57
C LEU A 24 0.32 13.87 9.96
N ARG A 25 -0.81 14.41 9.47
CA ARG A 25 -1.24 15.78 9.77
C ARG A 25 -2.05 15.90 11.06
N ASP A 26 -3.09 15.08 11.20
CA ASP A 26 -4.13 15.34 12.20
C ASP A 26 -3.91 14.57 13.50
N LYS A 27 -3.30 13.38 13.41
CA LYS A 27 -3.08 12.49 14.55
C LYS A 27 -1.87 11.60 14.29
N PRO A 28 -0.65 12.12 14.50
CA PRO A 28 0.57 11.37 14.26
C PRO A 28 0.53 10.03 14.97
N VAL A 29 0.86 8.96 14.24
CA VAL A 29 0.94 7.61 14.77
C VAL A 29 2.40 7.19 14.86
N ASN A 30 2.77 6.51 15.95
CA ASN A 30 4.15 6.04 16.15
C ASN A 30 4.56 4.90 15.19
N GLY A 31 3.59 4.31 14.49
CA GLY A 31 3.83 3.22 13.55
C GLY A 31 2.56 2.82 12.81
N LEU A 32 2.72 2.01 11.77
CA LEU A 32 1.63 1.50 10.92
C LEU A 32 1.73 -0.02 10.83
N ILE A 33 0.63 -0.71 11.08
CA ILE A 33 0.46 -2.12 10.73
C ILE A 33 -0.31 -2.19 9.41
N LEU A 34 0.29 -2.83 8.41
CA LEU A 34 -0.37 -3.20 7.15
C LEU A 34 -0.73 -4.69 7.21
N ASP A 35 -2.01 -4.99 7.44
CA ASP A 35 -2.51 -6.35 7.51
C ASP A 35 -2.93 -6.85 6.12
N LEU A 36 -2.21 -7.85 5.62
CA LEU A 36 -2.47 -8.53 4.34
C LEU A 36 -3.00 -9.95 4.52
N ARG A 37 -3.43 -10.35 5.73
CA ARG A 37 -3.94 -11.71 5.97
C ARG A 37 -5.18 -11.98 5.13
N ASN A 38 -5.15 -13.13 4.45
CA ASN A 38 -6.18 -13.61 3.52
C ASN A 38 -6.35 -12.71 2.28
N ASN A 39 -5.30 -12.02 1.85
CA ASN A 39 -5.29 -11.24 0.61
C ASN A 39 -4.82 -12.12 -0.57
N PRO A 40 -5.68 -12.43 -1.55
CA PRO A 40 -5.33 -13.29 -2.69
C PRO A 40 -4.52 -12.55 -3.78
N GLY A 41 -4.16 -11.29 -3.57
CA GLY A 41 -3.52 -10.42 -4.55
C GLY A 41 -4.53 -9.46 -5.18
N GLY A 42 -4.48 -9.32 -6.50
CA GLY A 42 -5.31 -8.39 -7.27
C GLY A 42 -4.49 -7.66 -8.32
N VAL A 43 -4.78 -6.38 -8.53
CA VAL A 43 -4.13 -5.58 -9.57
C VAL A 43 -2.68 -5.27 -9.17
N LEU A 44 -1.72 -5.63 -10.04
CA LEU A 44 -0.29 -5.44 -9.78
C LEU A 44 0.08 -3.96 -9.57
N SER A 45 -0.46 -3.05 -10.40
CA SER A 45 -0.21 -1.62 -10.27
C SER A 45 -0.65 -1.08 -8.91
N ALA A 46 -1.78 -1.54 -8.38
CA ALA A 46 -2.25 -1.13 -7.06
C ALA A 46 -1.30 -1.59 -5.93
N ALA A 47 -0.68 -2.77 -6.07
CA ALA A 47 0.33 -3.21 -5.12
C ALA A 47 1.61 -2.35 -5.22
N VAL A 48 2.03 -1.97 -6.43
CA VAL A 48 3.15 -1.06 -6.66
C VAL A 48 2.87 0.32 -6.04
N ASP A 49 1.67 0.88 -6.23
CA ASP A 49 1.28 2.17 -5.66
C ASP A 49 1.27 2.16 -4.13
N VAL A 50 0.86 1.04 -3.52
CA VAL A 50 0.97 0.84 -2.06
C VAL A 50 2.43 0.91 -1.61
N VAL A 51 3.36 0.26 -2.32
CA VAL A 51 4.80 0.29 -1.99
C VAL A 51 5.39 1.70 -2.16
N ASN A 52 5.00 2.42 -3.21
CA ASN A 52 5.43 3.80 -3.47
C ASN A 52 5.05 4.78 -2.34
N THR A 53 4.08 4.43 -1.48
CA THR A 53 3.74 5.24 -0.30
C THR A 53 4.87 5.22 0.75
N PHE A 54 5.72 4.19 0.74
CA PHE A 54 6.74 3.96 1.78
C PHE A 54 8.17 3.95 1.25
N VAL A 55 8.35 3.57 -0.01
CA VAL A 55 9.66 3.41 -0.64
C VAL A 55 9.81 4.45 -1.76
N SER A 56 10.80 5.33 -1.62
CA SER A 56 11.00 6.45 -2.55
C SER A 56 11.68 6.05 -3.86
N SER A 57 12.41 4.94 -3.89
CA SER A 57 13.19 4.50 -5.05
C SER A 57 13.61 3.04 -4.92
N GLY A 58 13.84 2.39 -6.06
CA GLY A 58 14.28 0.99 -6.14
C GLY A 58 13.36 0.16 -7.04
N LEU A 59 13.84 -1.01 -7.45
CA LEU A 59 13.02 -1.95 -8.21
C LEU A 59 11.99 -2.59 -7.27
N ILE A 60 10.70 -2.32 -7.52
CA ILE A 60 9.60 -2.87 -6.71
C ILE A 60 9.24 -4.28 -7.17
N VAL A 61 9.06 -4.45 -8.49
CA VAL A 61 8.70 -5.72 -9.09
C VAL A 61 9.26 -5.77 -10.52
N TYR A 62 9.71 -6.95 -10.92
CA TYR A 62 10.02 -7.24 -12.32
C TYR A 62 9.20 -8.47 -12.74
N THR A 63 8.79 -8.48 -14.01
CA THR A 63 8.13 -9.63 -14.61
C THR A 63 8.98 -10.10 -15.77
N GLU A 64 9.45 -11.34 -15.69
CA GLU A 64 10.15 -11.99 -16.79
C GLU A 64 9.15 -12.89 -17.53
N GLY A 65 9.02 -12.64 -18.83
CA GLY A 65 8.22 -13.51 -19.71
C GLY A 65 8.90 -14.86 -19.94
N ARG A 66 8.18 -15.82 -20.49
CA ARG A 66 8.79 -17.02 -21.08
C ARG A 66 9.31 -16.72 -22.48
#